data_AF-A0AAD9FCC6-F1
#
_entry.id   AF-A0AAD9FCC6-F1
#
_cell.length_a   1.000
_cell.length_b   1.000
_cell.length_c   1.000
_cell.angle_alpha   90.00
_cell.angle_beta   90.00
_cell.angle_gamma   90.00
#
_symmetry.space_group_name_H-M   'P 1'
#
loop_
_entity.id
_entity.type
_entity.pdbx_description
1 polymer ?
#
loop_
_entity_poly.entity_id
_entity_poly.type
_entity_poly.pdbx_seq_one_letter_code
_entity_poly.pdbx_strand_id
1 'polypeptide(L)'
;MEGMLHKWTNYISGWQPRWFVLDGGTLSYYDSQEDALKGCKGSIKISVCEIQVNPSDSTRVDLTIPGEQYFYLRAINAAERQKWLVALGTAKACLTDNRTKREKELQENTDALKTKMRHSGDRNRHWQHGEVYMHNFP
;
A
#
# COMPACT_ATOMS: atom_id res chain seq x y z
N MET A 1 -10.44 -5.34 6.03
CA MET A 1 -10.84 -6.31 7.08
C MET A 1 -10.38 -5.76 8.41
N GLU A 2 -11.19 -5.85 9.46
CA GLU A 2 -10.81 -5.40 10.80
C GLU A 2 -11.32 -6.37 11.87
N GLY A 3 -10.63 -6.44 13.01
CA GLY A 3 -11.01 -7.33 14.10
C GLY A 3 -9.97 -7.42 15.22
N MET A 4 -10.36 -8.02 16.35
CA MET A 4 -9.46 -8.27 17.46
C MET A 4 -8.58 -9.50 17.25
N LEU A 5 -7.28 -9.34 17.45
CA LEU A 5 -6.31 -10.43 17.55
C LEU A 5 -5.45 -10.25 18.79
N HIS A 6 -5.01 -11.35 19.38
CA HIS A 6 -4.04 -11.30 20.46
C HIS A 6 -2.64 -11.20 19.87
N LYS A 7 -1.92 -10.14 20.22
CA LYS A 7 -0.53 -9.94 19.83
C LYS A 7 0.38 -10.28 21.00
N TRP A 8 1.44 -11.04 20.75
CA TRP A 8 2.51 -11.18 21.73
C TRP A 8 3.29 -9.86 21.86
N THR A 9 3.39 -9.35 23.08
CA THR A 9 4.12 -8.11 23.37
C THR A 9 5.45 -8.37 24.05
N ASN A 10 5.46 -9.03 25.21
CA ASN A 10 6.67 -9.37 25.95
C ASN A 10 6.40 -10.54 26.90
N TYR A 11 7.43 -11.16 27.48
CA TYR A 11 7.30 -12.24 28.47
C TYR A 11 6.48 -11.84 29.71
N ILE A 12 6.50 -10.55 30.08
CA ILE A 12 5.77 -10.04 31.26
C ILE A 12 4.28 -9.85 30.95
N SER A 13 3.94 -9.30 29.79
CA SER A 13 2.55 -8.98 29.41
C SER A 13 1.87 -10.06 28.57
N GLY A 14 2.66 -10.97 27.99
CA GLY A 14 2.21 -12.09 27.18
C GLY A 14 1.40 -11.68 25.94
N TRP A 15 0.27 -12.37 25.77
CA TRP A 15 -0.70 -12.14 24.71
C TRP A 15 -1.68 -11.04 25.11
N GLN A 16 -1.71 -9.95 24.35
CA GLN A 16 -2.60 -8.82 24.60
C GLN A 16 -3.58 -8.65 23.44
N PRO A 17 -4.89 -8.49 23.70
CA PRO A 17 -5.85 -8.20 22.64
C PRO A 17 -5.54 -6.83 22.03
N ARG A 18 -5.52 -6.77 20.71
CA ARG A 18 -5.28 -5.56 19.93
C ARG A 18 -6.23 -5.52 18.74
N TRP A 19 -6.69 -4.33 18.39
CA TRP A 19 -7.51 -4.13 17.21
C TRP A 19 -6.62 -4.06 15.98
N PHE A 20 -6.84 -4.95 15.01
CA PHE A 20 -6.11 -4.97 13.76
C PHE A 20 -7.01 -4.55 12.62
N VAL A 21 -6.44 -3.77 11.70
CA VAL A 21 -7.11 -3.29 10.50
C VAL A 21 -6.19 -3.56 9.31
N LEU A 22 -6.67 -4.39 8.40
CA LEU A 22 -6.06 -4.65 7.11
C LEU A 22 -6.70 -3.75 6.06
N ASP A 23 -5.92 -2.80 5.56
CA ASP A 23 -6.31 -1.84 4.53
C ASP A 23 -5.24 -1.75 3.44
N GLY A 24 -5.64 -1.83 2.17
CA GLY A 24 -4.75 -1.59 1.03
C GLY A 24 -3.46 -2.41 0.99
N GLY A 25 -3.42 -3.58 1.64
CA GLY A 25 -2.21 -4.40 1.73
C GLY A 25 -1.25 -4.02 2.86
N THR A 26 -1.68 -3.15 3.78
CA THR A 26 -0.98 -2.84 5.03
C THR A 26 -1.87 -3.24 6.19
N LEU A 27 -1.32 -4.00 7.13
CA LEU A 27 -1.99 -4.38 8.35
C LEU A 27 -1.52 -3.46 9.48
N SER A 28 -2.41 -2.61 9.96
CA SER A 28 -2.17 -1.68 11.06
C SER A 28 -2.81 -2.20 12.34
N TYR A 29 -2.24 -1.88 13.50
CA TYR A 29 -2.84 -2.23 14.79
C TYR A 29 -2.95 -1.06 15.76
N TYR A 30 -3.96 -1.14 16.60
CA TYR A 30 -4.38 -0.14 17.57
C TYR A 30 -4.58 -0.78 18.94
N ASP A 31 -4.61 0.05 19.98
CA ASP A 31 -4.86 -0.42 21.34
C ASP A 31 -6.30 -0.93 21.47
N SER A 32 -7.26 -0.14 20.99
CA SER A 32 -8.69 -0.46 20.95
C SER A 32 -9.32 0.14 19.69
N GLN A 33 -10.53 -0.30 19.35
CA GLN A 33 -11.29 0.20 18.19
C GLN A 33 -11.52 1.72 18.28
N GLU A 34 -11.82 2.22 19.49
CA GLU A 34 -12.05 3.65 19.76
C GLU A 34 -10.75 4.48 19.70
N ASP A 35 -9.61 3.84 20.00
CA ASP A 35 -8.29 4.43 19.93
C ASP A 35 -7.71 4.47 18.50
N ALA A 36 -8.47 4.03 17.48
CA ALA A 36 -8.09 4.22 16.09
C ALA A 36 -7.80 5.70 15.74
N LEU A 37 -8.43 6.62 16.47
CA LEU A 37 -8.26 8.07 16.37
C LEU A 37 -6.98 8.58 17.06
N LYS A 38 -6.42 7.87 18.05
CA LYS A 38 -5.17 8.26 18.72
C LYS A 38 -3.92 7.96 17.90
N GLY A 39 -4.05 7.21 16.81
CA GLY A 39 -2.96 6.88 15.90
C GLY A 39 -2.52 5.42 15.99
N CYS A 40 -1.99 4.91 14.87
CA CYS A 40 -1.55 3.53 14.75
C CYS A 40 -0.31 3.26 15.62
N LYS A 41 -0.32 2.14 16.34
CA LYS A 41 0.82 1.70 17.18
C LYS A 41 1.91 1.02 16.36
N GLY A 42 1.53 0.53 15.19
CA GLY A 42 2.45 0.03 14.18
C GLY A 42 1.68 -0.55 13.00
N SER A 43 2.40 -0.76 11.91
CA SER A 43 1.86 -1.32 10.68
C SER A 43 2.88 -2.24 10.04
N ILE A 44 2.38 -3.26 9.35
CA ILE A 44 3.18 -4.26 8.64
C ILE A 44 2.67 -4.38 7.20
N LYS A 45 3.56 -4.28 6.22
CA LYS A 45 3.21 -4.40 4.80
C LYS A 45 3.03 -5.86 4.42
N ILE A 46 1.83 -6.22 3.96
CA ILE A 46 1.48 -7.59 3.62
C ILE A 46 2.21 -8.08 2.36
N SER A 47 2.57 -7.18 1.43
CA SER A 47 3.30 -7.54 0.22
C SER A 47 4.63 -8.24 0.48
N VAL A 48 5.33 -7.82 1.53
CA VAL A 48 6.68 -8.30 1.89
C VAL A 48 6.68 -9.20 3.11
N CYS A 49 5.53 -9.34 3.79
CA CYS A 49 5.44 -10.22 4.93
C CYS A 49 5.25 -11.68 4.49
N GLU A 50 5.83 -12.58 5.26
CA GLU A 50 5.61 -14.00 5.20
C GLU A 50 4.57 -14.39 6.26
N ILE A 51 3.54 -15.12 5.81
CA ILE A 51 2.44 -15.58 6.65
C ILE A 51 2.75 -17.03 7.00
N GLN A 52 3.10 -17.27 8.26
CA GLN A 52 3.43 -18.58 8.81
C GLN A 52 2.22 -19.12 9.58
N VAL A 53 1.79 -20.32 9.21
CA VAL A 53 0.64 -20.99 9.81
C VAL A 53 1.08 -22.27 10.51
N ASN A 54 0.70 -22.41 11.78
CA ASN A 54 0.97 -23.63 12.51
C ASN A 54 -0.11 -24.68 12.16
N PRO A 55 0.26 -25.88 11.69
CA PRO A 55 -0.71 -26.94 11.44
C PRO A 55 -1.30 -27.52 12.74
N SER A 56 -0.55 -27.46 13.84
CA SER A 56 -0.97 -28.00 15.15
C SER A 56 -1.78 -27.01 15.99
N ASP A 57 -1.62 -25.69 15.78
CA ASP A 57 -2.41 -24.68 16.50
C ASP A 57 -3.28 -23.92 15.50
N SER A 58 -4.57 -24.21 15.51
CA SER A 58 -5.56 -23.63 14.60
C SER A 58 -5.90 -22.17 14.90
N THR A 59 -5.33 -21.58 15.94
CA THR A 59 -5.55 -20.17 16.33
C THR A 59 -4.34 -19.29 16.08
N ARG A 60 -3.16 -19.87 15.89
CA ARG A 60 -1.90 -19.16 15.74
C ARG A 60 -1.64 -18.74 14.28
N VAL A 61 -1.20 -17.50 14.13
CA VAL A 61 -0.80 -16.88 12.86
C VAL A 61 0.43 -16.01 13.12
N ASP A 62 1.56 -16.37 12.54
CA ASP A 62 2.80 -15.64 12.72
C ASP A 62 3.10 -14.86 11.43
N LEU A 63 3.32 -13.55 11.54
CA LEU A 63 3.67 -12.68 10.43
C LEU A 63 5.12 -12.20 10.59
N THR A 64 5.94 -12.46 9.58
CA THR A 64 7.37 -12.14 9.62
C THR A 64 7.76 -11.32 8.40
N ILE A 65 8.45 -10.20 8.59
CA ILE A 65 9.20 -9.53 7.53
C ILE A 65 10.69 -9.83 7.76
N PRO A 66 11.37 -10.50 6.81
CA PRO A 66 12.78 -10.80 6.95
C PRO A 66 13.59 -9.51 7.14
N GLY A 67 14.32 -9.43 8.26
CA GLY A 67 15.19 -8.30 8.59
C GLY A 67 14.50 -7.07 9.18
N GLU A 68 13.18 -7.08 9.38
CA GLU A 68 12.44 -5.87 9.76
C GLU A 68 11.55 -6.07 11.00
N GLN A 69 10.53 -6.94 10.93
CA GLN A 69 9.52 -7.04 11.98
C GLN A 69 8.95 -8.46 12.15
N TYR A 70 8.60 -8.82 13.38
CA TYR A 70 7.97 -10.10 13.73
C TYR A 70 6.71 -9.86 14.57
N PHE A 71 5.57 -10.34 14.07
CA PHE A 71 4.27 -10.20 14.69
C PHE A 71 3.70 -11.60 14.96
N TYR A 72 3.76 -12.01 16.22
CA TYR A 72 3.09 -13.23 16.68
C TYR A 72 1.65 -12.90 17.03
N LEU A 73 0.72 -13.48 16.28
CA LEU A 73 -0.71 -13.23 16.42
C LEU A 73 -1.46 -14.51 16.75
N ARG A 74 -2.51 -14.36 17.55
CA ARG A 74 -3.44 -15.45 17.86
C ARG A 74 -4.87 -14.97 17.71
N ALA A 75 -5.64 -15.67 16.90
CA ALA A 75 -7.07 -15.44 16.77
C ALA A 75 -7.83 -16.00 17.97
N ILE A 76 -9.06 -15.53 18.14
CA ILE A 76 -9.96 -15.99 19.22
C ILE A 76 -10.38 -17.44 18.98
N ASN A 77 -10.53 -17.84 17.72
CA ASN A 77 -10.95 -19.18 17.32
C ASN A 77 -10.48 -19.49 15.89
N ALA A 78 -10.62 -20.76 15.49
CA ALA A 78 -10.19 -21.23 14.17
C ALA A 78 -10.93 -20.54 13.01
N ALA A 79 -12.19 -20.13 13.22
CA ALA A 79 -12.98 -19.43 12.22
C ALA A 79 -12.43 -18.02 11.94
N GLU A 80 -12.17 -17.24 12.99
CA GLU A 80 -11.55 -15.91 12.85
C GLU A 80 -10.15 -16.03 12.25
N ARG A 81 -9.36 -17.01 12.69
CA ARG A 81 -8.04 -17.32 12.09
C ARG A 81 -8.16 -17.53 10.59
N GLN A 82 -9.13 -18.33 10.15
CA GLN A 82 -9.33 -18.58 8.72
C GLN A 82 -9.70 -17.31 7.96
N LYS A 83 -10.60 -16.47 8.49
CA LYS A 83 -10.94 -15.18 7.87
C LYS A 83 -9.71 -14.29 7.70
N TRP A 84 -8.86 -14.22 8.73
CA TRP A 84 -7.62 -13.45 8.68
C TRP A 84 -6.66 -14.00 7.64
N LEU A 85 -6.45 -15.32 7.59
CA LEU A 85 -5.60 -15.94 6.56
C LEU A 85 -6.08 -15.65 5.14
N VAL A 86 -7.39 -15.79 4.91
CA VAL A 86 -8.00 -15.50 3.60
C VAL A 86 -7.80 -14.04 3.24
N ALA A 87 -8.03 -13.10 4.15
CA ALA A 87 -7.89 -11.68 3.87
C ALA A 87 -6.43 -11.27 3.66
N LEU A 88 -5.50 -11.78 4.48
CA LEU A 88 -4.07 -11.54 4.33
C LEU A 88 -3.53 -12.12 3.01
N GLY A 89 -3.92 -13.37 2.69
CA GLY A 89 -3.57 -14.02 1.44
C GLY A 89 -4.12 -13.29 0.23
N THR A 90 -5.40 -12.90 0.28
CA THR A 90 -6.05 -12.09 -0.77
C THR A 90 -5.34 -10.75 -0.93
N ALA A 91 -5.07 -10.03 0.16
CA ALA A 91 -4.36 -8.76 0.10
C ALA A 91 -2.96 -8.93 -0.53
N LYS A 92 -2.22 -9.98 -0.14
CA LYS A 92 -0.91 -10.27 -0.72
C LYS A 92 -0.99 -10.56 -2.23
N ALA A 93 -1.96 -11.34 -2.66
CA ALA A 93 -2.20 -11.68 -4.07
C ALA A 93 -2.66 -10.47 -4.89
N CYS A 94 -3.60 -9.68 -4.36
CA CYS A 94 -4.03 -8.44 -4.99
C CYS A 94 -2.84 -7.49 -5.14
N LEU A 95 -1.98 -7.31 -4.14
CA LEU A 95 -0.80 -6.43 -4.29
C LEU A 95 0.15 -6.86 -5.40
N THR A 96 0.22 -8.15 -5.71
CA THR A 96 1.00 -8.66 -6.84
C THR A 96 0.34 -8.33 -8.18
N ASP A 97 -1.00 -8.38 -8.26
CA ASP A 97 -1.79 -7.95 -9.42
C ASP A 97 -1.76 -6.42 -9.61
N ASN A 98 -1.87 -5.67 -8.52
CA ASN A 98 -1.86 -4.21 -8.46
C ASN A 98 -0.53 -3.62 -8.90
N ARG A 99 0.60 -4.33 -8.74
CA ARG A 99 1.89 -3.91 -9.30
C ARG A 99 1.82 -3.85 -10.83
N THR A 100 1.20 -4.85 -11.44
CA THR A 100 0.95 -4.92 -12.89
C THR A 100 -0.07 -3.85 -13.33
N LYS A 101 -1.06 -3.53 -12.50
CA LYS A 101 -2.11 -2.55 -12.81
C LYS A 101 -1.66 -1.09 -12.61
N ARG A 102 -0.94 -0.77 -11.52
CA ARG A 102 -0.33 0.55 -11.29
C ARG A 102 0.84 0.85 -12.24
N GLU A 103 1.63 -0.14 -12.65
CA GLU A 103 2.61 0.05 -13.72
C GLU A 103 1.93 0.40 -15.06
N LYS A 104 0.80 -0.25 -15.39
CA LYS A 104 0.00 0.11 -16.58
C LYS A 104 -0.60 1.52 -16.48
N GLU A 105 -1.20 1.88 -15.35
CA GLU A 105 -1.80 3.22 -15.17
C GLU A 105 -0.76 4.35 -15.13
N LEU A 106 0.43 4.15 -14.54
CA LEU A 106 1.51 5.15 -14.59
C LEU A 106 2.09 5.31 -16.01
N GLN A 107 2.21 4.22 -16.77
CA GLN A 107 2.70 4.27 -18.14
C GLN A 107 1.70 4.98 -19.07
N GLU A 108 0.40 4.73 -18.92
CA GLU A 108 -0.65 5.41 -19.68
C GLU A 108 -0.76 6.91 -19.32
N ASN A 109 -0.61 7.27 -18.04
CA ASN A 109 -0.63 8.66 -17.62
C ASN A 109 0.59 9.44 -18.15
N THR A 110 1.78 8.83 -18.15
CA THR A 110 3.01 9.46 -18.64
C THR A 110 3.05 9.62 -20.17
N ASP A 111 2.47 8.69 -20.93
CA ASP A 111 2.36 8.80 -22.40
C ASP A 111 1.36 9.90 -22.82
N ALA A 112 0.21 10.00 -22.13
CA ALA A 112 -0.75 11.09 -22.30
C ALA A 112 -0.15 12.48 -21.97
N LEU A 113 0.78 12.55 -21.00
CA LEU A 113 1.52 13.77 -20.68
C LEU A 113 2.54 14.15 -21.76
N LYS A 114 3.14 13.19 -22.47
CA LYS A 114 4.06 13.46 -23.59
C LYS A 114 3.34 13.90 -24.85
N THR A 115 2.16 13.35 -25.14
CA THR A 115 1.39 13.74 -26.33
C THR A 115 0.82 15.16 -26.21
N LYS A 116 0.37 15.57 -25.01
CA LYS A 116 -0.12 16.95 -24.79
C LYS A 116 0.97 18.03 -24.85
N MET A 117 2.24 17.68 -24.57
CA MET A 117 3.36 18.61 -24.70
C MET A 117 3.75 18.87 -26.17
N ARG A 118 3.37 18.00 -27.11
CA ARG A 118 3.59 18.22 -28.55
C ARG A 118 2.61 19.22 -29.17
N HIS A 119 1.42 19.41 -28.58
CA HIS A 119 0.40 20.33 -29.11
C HIS A 119 0.38 21.72 -28.46
N SER A 120 1.13 21.95 -27.38
CA SER A 120 1.19 23.25 -26.69
C SER A 120 2.42 24.10 -27.07
N GLY A 121 3.29 23.63 -27.98
CA GLY A 121 4.50 24.33 -28.39
C GLY A 121 4.35 25.39 -29.48
N ASP A 122 3.17 25.51 -30.13
CA ASP A 122 3.03 26.27 -31.38
C ASP A 122 2.37 27.66 -31.24
N ARG A 123 2.22 28.19 -30.02
CA ARG A 123 1.59 29.51 -29.80
C ARG A 123 2.42 30.44 -28.93
N ASN A 124 3.65 30.75 -29.33
CA ASN A 124 4.23 32.05 -28.98
C ASN A 124 5.46 32.40 -29.85
N ARG A 125 5.23 32.88 -31.08
CA ARG A 125 6.28 33.55 -31.87
C ARG A 125 5.70 34.76 -32.63
N HIS A 126 5.25 35.75 -31.88
CA HIS A 126 4.87 37.07 -32.38
C HIS A 126 4.93 37.99 -31.15
N TRP A 127 5.99 38.77 -30.91
CA TRP A 127 6.31 40.02 -31.60
C TRP A 127 7.76 40.44 -31.30
N GLN A 128 8.54 40.82 -32.32
CA GLN A 128 9.44 41.98 -32.28
C GLN A 128 10.10 42.25 -33.65
N HIS A 129 10.01 43.51 -34.07
CA HIS A 129 10.55 44.16 -35.26
C HIS A 129 9.88 43.77 -36.59
N GLY A 130 9.26 44.69 -37.33
CA GLY A 130 9.64 46.09 -37.57
C GLY A 130 10.08 46.18 -39.03
N GLU A 131 9.23 46.80 -39.84
CA GLU A 131 9.27 46.91 -41.29
C GLU A 131 10.59 47.50 -41.82
N VAL A 132 11.22 46.89 -42.85
CA VAL A 132 11.75 47.61 -44.03
C VAL A 132 11.83 46.65 -45.23
N TYR A 133 11.03 46.89 -46.25
CA TYR A 133 11.29 46.45 -47.63
C TYR A 133 11.48 47.71 -48.48
N MET A 134 12.64 47.89 -49.12
CA MET A 134 12.80 48.54 -50.43
C MET A 134 14.15 48.05 -51.00
N HIS A 135 14.14 47.10 -51.92
CA HIS A 135 14.18 47.30 -53.39
C HIS A 135 15.58 47.59 -53.94
N ASN A 136 16.08 46.58 -54.66
CA ASN A 136 16.98 46.58 -55.81
C ASN A 136 17.39 47.92 -56.46
N PHE A 137 18.72 48.05 -56.70
CA PHE A 137 19.41 48.49 -57.95
C PHE A 137 19.09 49.91 -58.51
N PRO A 138 19.97 50.54 -59.31
CA PRO A 138 20.63 50.04 -60.53
C PRO A 138 22.11 49.65 -60.41
#